data_AF-A0A959SVB6-F1
#
_entry.id   AF-A0A959SVB6-F1
#
_cell.length_a   1.000
_cell.length_b   1.000
_cell.length_c   1.000
_cell.angle_alpha   90.00
_cell.angle_beta   90.00
_cell.angle_gamma   90.00
#
_symmetry.space_group_name_H-M   'P 1'
#
loop_
_entity.id
_entity.type
_entity.pdbx_description
1 polymer ?
#
loop_
_entity_poly.entity_id
_entity_poly.type
_entity_poly.pdbx_seq_one_letter_code
_entity_poly.pdbx_strand_id
1 'polypeptide(L)'
;MFLKLRQNTNHTRFANLFLLALLAFFCWLMARITIAYIPYKTDVGFLRIKQQYIHIDHWRIAFFIHVYASMWVLLAGFTQFSKAIQRKTQCYTEH
;
A
#
# COMPACT_ATOMS: atom_id res chain seq x y z
N MET A 1 41.99 -13.09 0.38
CA MET A 1 41.27 -12.87 1.64
C MET A 1 40.38 -11.64 1.48
N PHE A 2 39.15 -11.79 0.99
CA PHE A 2 38.15 -10.73 1.03
C PHE A 2 36.81 -11.36 1.39
N LEU A 3 36.35 -10.97 2.58
CA LEU A 3 35.25 -11.58 3.32
C LEU A 3 33.94 -11.51 2.53
N LYS A 4 33.41 -12.70 2.21
CA LYS A 4 32.03 -12.90 1.82
C LYS A 4 31.17 -12.58 3.05
N LEU A 5 30.72 -11.32 3.16
CA LEU A 5 29.74 -10.91 4.15
C LEU A 5 28.42 -11.63 3.87
N ARG A 6 28.28 -12.83 4.42
CA ARG A 6 27.01 -13.53 4.58
C ARG A 6 26.22 -12.79 5.66
N GLN A 7 25.58 -11.68 5.29
CA GLN A 7 24.63 -11.03 6.18
C GLN A 7 23.33 -11.81 6.21
N ASN A 8 23.20 -12.56 7.31
CA ASN A 8 22.00 -12.94 8.03
C ASN A 8 20.65 -12.65 7.33
N THR A 9 20.16 -13.64 6.59
CA THR A 9 18.89 -13.64 5.84
C THR A 9 17.64 -13.64 6.74
N ASN A 10 17.77 -13.77 8.06
CA ASN A 10 16.62 -13.91 8.98
C ASN A 10 15.91 -12.60 9.29
N HIS A 11 16.64 -11.50 9.55
CA HIS A 11 16.01 -10.20 9.87
C HIS A 11 15.14 -9.67 8.72
N THR A 12 15.54 -9.89 7.47
CA THR A 12 14.77 -9.45 6.30
C THR A 12 13.47 -10.23 6.10
N ARG A 13 13.36 -11.47 6.60
CA ARG A 13 12.07 -12.21 6.52
C ARG A 13 11.07 -11.69 7.53
N PHE A 14 11.52 -11.45 8.77
CA PHE A 14 10.69 -10.83 9.81
C PHE A 14 10.31 -9.39 9.46
N ALA A 15 11.24 -8.59 8.93
CA ALA A 15 10.95 -7.25 8.45
C ALA A 15 9.92 -7.27 7.30
N ASN A 16 10.05 -8.17 6.32
CA ASN A 16 9.07 -8.27 5.23
C ASN A 16 7.68 -8.74 5.73
N LEU A 17 7.63 -9.67 6.69
CA LEU A 17 6.37 -10.09 7.32
C LEU A 17 5.72 -8.92 8.08
N PHE A 18 6.51 -8.17 8.84
CA PHE A 18 6.06 -6.97 9.53
C PHE A 18 5.54 -5.91 8.55
N LEU A 19 6.26 -5.66 7.46
CA LEU A 19 5.84 -4.74 6.40
C LEU A 19 4.55 -5.19 5.71
N LEU A 20 4.38 -6.49 5.44
CA LEU A 20 3.14 -7.03 4.88
C LEU A 20 1.96 -6.90 5.86
N ALA A 21 2.18 -7.11 7.16
CA ALA A 21 1.15 -6.92 8.18
C ALA A 21 0.75 -5.43 8.30
N LEU A 22 1.74 -4.53 8.27
CA LEU A 22 1.51 -3.09 8.25
C LEU A 22 0.73 -2.66 7.00
N LEU A 23 1.10 -3.19 5.83
CA LEU A 23 0.42 -2.94 4.56
C LEU A 23 -1.03 -3.44 4.59
N ALA A 24 -1.27 -4.64 5.13
CA ALA A 24 -2.61 -5.19 5.31
C ALA A 24 -3.45 -4.34 6.28
N PHE A 25 -2.85 -3.86 7.37
CA PHE A 25 -3.51 -2.96 8.31
C PHE A 25 -3.94 -1.63 7.66
N PHE A 26 -3.06 -1.00 6.89
CA PHE A 26 -3.41 0.23 6.16
C PHE A 26 -4.44 -0.02 5.05
N CYS A 27 -4.35 -1.14 4.34
CA CYS A 27 -5.34 -1.55 3.35
C CYS A 27 -6.73 -1.71 3.97
N TRP A 28 -6.81 -2.36 5.14
CA TRP A 28 -8.04 -2.49 5.90
C TRP A 28 -8.63 -1.13 6.32
N LEU A 29 -7.79 -0.21 6.81
CA LEU A 29 -8.20 1.16 7.14
C LEU A 29 -8.79 1.89 5.93
N MET A 30 -8.13 1.81 4.77
CA MET A 30 -8.60 2.40 3.52
C MET A 30 -9.93 1.78 3.05
N ALA A 31 -10.06 0.45 3.10
CA ALA A 31 -11.31 -0.21 2.74
C ALA A 31 -12.47 0.22 3.67
N ARG A 32 -12.22 0.32 4.97
CA ARG A 32 -13.22 0.73 5.97
C ARG A 32 -13.76 2.13 5.70
N ILE A 33 -12.89 3.09 5.36
CA ILE A 33 -13.35 4.45 5.03
C ILE A 33 -14.08 4.48 3.69
N THR A 34 -13.64 3.72 2.68
CA THR A 34 -14.30 3.68 1.37
C THR A 34 -15.70 3.08 1.43
N ILE A 35 -15.90 2.01 2.22
CA ILE A 35 -17.22 1.41 2.45
C ILE A 35 -18.16 2.41 3.12
N ALA A 36 -17.66 3.20 4.08
CA ALA A 36 -18.48 4.22 4.74
C ALA A 36 -18.98 5.31 3.78
N TYR A 37 -18.29 5.56 2.67
CA TYR A 37 -18.70 6.52 1.65
C TYR A 37 -19.77 6.00 0.68
N ILE A 38 -20.17 4.71 0.74
CA ILE A 38 -21.23 4.13 -0.10
C ILE A 38 -22.52 3.98 0.75
N PRO A 39 -23.68 4.55 0.38
CA PRO A 39 -24.02 5.26 -0.85
C PRO A 39 -23.74 6.76 -0.74
N TYR A 40 -22.73 7.27 -1.45
CA TYR A 40 -22.28 8.67 -1.56
C TYR A 40 -22.70 9.59 -0.40
N LYS A 41 -22.43 9.18 0.85
CA LYS A 41 -22.78 10.01 2.01
C LYS A 41 -21.59 10.92 2.27
N THR A 42 -21.69 12.18 1.85
CA THR A 42 -20.69 13.22 2.15
C THR A 42 -20.65 13.57 3.65
N ASP A 43 -21.62 13.10 4.42
CA ASP A 43 -21.79 13.40 5.85
C ASP A 43 -21.20 12.35 6.78
N VAL A 44 -20.30 11.50 6.29
CA VAL A 44 -19.67 10.45 7.11
C VAL A 44 -18.15 10.58 7.12
N GLY A 45 -17.54 10.17 8.23
CA GLY A 45 -16.09 10.09 8.38
C GLY A 45 -15.35 11.41 8.16
N PHE A 46 -14.30 11.37 7.33
CA PHE A 46 -13.38 12.48 7.11
C PHE A 46 -13.99 13.60 6.25
N LEU A 47 -14.89 13.27 5.32
CA LEU A 47 -15.60 14.25 4.49
C LEU A 47 -16.52 15.15 5.32
N ARG A 48 -17.12 14.63 6.40
CA ARG A 48 -17.96 15.42 7.33
C ARG A 48 -17.20 16.58 7.97
N ILE A 49 -15.91 16.39 8.28
CA ILE A 49 -15.07 17.44 8.86
C ILE A 49 -14.66 18.46 7.79
N LYS A 50 -14.55 18.02 6.53
CA LYS A 50 -14.12 18.84 5.39
C LYS A 50 -15.29 19.36 4.54
N GLN A 51 -16.49 19.45 5.11
CA GLN A 51 -17.70 20.02 4.47
C GLN A 51 -17.45 21.42 3.89
N GLN A 52 -16.55 22.21 4.48
CA GLN A 52 -16.17 23.52 3.96
C GLN A 52 -15.38 23.48 2.64
N TYR A 53 -14.93 22.33 2.13
CA TYR A 53 -14.19 22.21 0.87
C TYR A 53 -14.92 21.36 -0.18
N ILE A 54 -16.04 20.73 0.17
CA ILE A 54 -16.79 19.85 -0.75
C ILE A 54 -17.41 20.60 -1.92
N HIS A 55 -17.63 21.91 -1.76
CA HIS A 55 -18.17 22.80 -2.78
C HIS A 55 -17.16 23.10 -3.90
N ILE A 56 -15.88 22.80 -3.67
CA ILE A 56 -14.82 22.94 -4.68
C ILE A 56 -14.70 21.60 -5.40
N ASP A 57 -15.21 21.53 -6.63
CA ASP A 57 -15.24 20.29 -7.41
C ASP A 57 -13.85 19.69 -7.64
N HIS A 58 -12.84 20.53 -7.90
CA HIS A 58 -11.45 20.08 -8.06
C HIS A 58 -10.89 19.40 -6.81
N TRP A 59 -11.20 19.93 -5.63
CA TRP A 59 -10.75 19.36 -4.35
C TRP A 59 -11.39 17.99 -4.12
N ARG A 60 -12.70 17.88 -4.41
CA ARG A 60 -13.45 16.63 -4.31
C ARG A 60 -12.89 15.56 -5.24
N ILE A 61 -12.63 15.91 -6.50
CA ILE A 61 -12.06 14.99 -7.49
C ILE A 61 -10.65 14.54 -7.08
N ALA A 62 -9.78 15.47 -6.68
CA ALA A 62 -8.42 15.13 -6.24
C ALA A 62 -8.43 14.20 -5.02
N PHE A 63 -9.34 14.42 -4.07
CA PHE A 63 -9.52 13.54 -2.91
C PHE A 63 -9.93 12.13 -3.34
N PHE A 64 -10.92 11.99 -4.22
CA PHE A 64 -11.33 10.67 -4.72
C PHE A 64 -10.21 9.99 -5.50
N ILE A 65 -9.56 10.69 -6.43
CA ILE A 65 -8.41 10.18 -7.18
C ILE A 65 -7.32 9.68 -6.23
N HIS A 66 -6.99 10.46 -5.19
CA HIS A 66 -6.02 10.06 -4.18
C HIS A 66 -6.42 8.75 -3.50
N VAL A 67 -7.66 8.63 -3.02
CA VAL A 67 -8.17 7.42 -2.34
C VAL A 67 -8.13 6.20 -3.27
N TYR A 68 -8.56 6.34 -4.54
CA TYR A 68 -8.51 5.26 -5.52
C TYR A 68 -7.07 4.89 -5.90
N ALA A 69 -6.20 5.88 -6.13
CA ALA A 69 -4.78 5.67 -6.44
C ALA A 69 -4.05 4.96 -5.30
N SER A 70 -4.33 5.31 -4.04
CA SER A 70 -3.80 4.61 -2.88
C SER A 70 -4.17 3.12 -2.87
N MET A 71 -5.39 2.76 -3.33
CA MET A 71 -5.79 1.36 -3.44
C MET A 71 -4.92 0.58 -4.44
N TRP A 72 -4.59 1.19 -5.59
CA TRP A 72 -3.67 0.61 -6.57
C TRP A 72 -2.23 0.49 -6.04
N VAL A 73 -1.75 1.50 -5.32
CA VAL A 73 -0.42 1.48 -4.71
C VAL A 73 -0.31 0.37 -3.65
N LEU A 74 -1.36 0.16 -2.86
CA LEU A 74 -1.40 -0.92 -1.87
C LEU A 74 -1.30 -2.30 -2.53
N LEU A 75 -2.01 -2.53 -3.65
CA LEU A 75 -1.90 -3.76 -4.43
C LEU A 75 -0.48 -3.98 -4.98
N ALA A 76 0.13 -2.92 -5.52
CA ALA A 76 1.52 -2.97 -5.99
C ALA A 76 2.50 -3.26 -4.83
N GLY A 77 2.26 -2.72 -3.64
CA GLY A 77 3.03 -3.02 -2.44
C GLY A 77 3.06 -4.52 -2.10
N PHE A 78 1.92 -5.21 -2.19
CA PHE A 78 1.87 -6.67 -1.97
C PHE A 78 2.72 -7.43 -2.99
N THR A 79 2.75 -6.98 -4.24
CA THR A 79 3.57 -7.60 -5.29
C THR A 79 5.08 -7.36 -5.12
N GLN A 80 5.48 -6.21 -4.57
CA GLN A 80 6.89 -5.85 -4.37
C GLN A 80 7.53 -6.61 -3.19
N PHE A 81 6.78 -6.86 -2.11
CA PHE A 81 7.30 -7.57 -0.93
C PHE A 81 7.16 -9.10 -1.00
N SER A 82 6.44 -9.61 -2.00
CA SER A 82 6.38 -11.05 -2.28
C SER A 82 7.70 -11.53 -2.88
N LYS A 83 8.48 -12.27 -2.10
CA LYS A 83 9.76 -12.88 -2.49
C LYS A 83 9.68 -13.88 -3.67
N ALA A 84 8.55 -13.97 -4.36
CA ALA A 84 8.38 -14.80 -5.55
C ALA A 84 9.22 -14.31 -6.74
N ILE A 85 9.40 -12.99 -6.89
CA ILE A 85 10.04 -12.40 -8.09
C ILE A 85 11.58 -12.38 -7.98
N GLN A 86 12.15 -12.21 -6.78
CA GLN A 86 13.61 -12.05 -6.63
C GLN A 86 14.43 -13.35 -6.84
N ARG A 87 13.81 -14.53 -6.84
CA ARG A 87 14.56 -15.79 -7.04
C ARG A 87 14.76 -16.18 -8.49
N LYS A 88 14.01 -15.60 -9.43
CA LYS A 88 14.09 -16.03 -10.84
C LYS A 88 15.19 -15.34 -11.64
N THR A 89 15.71 -14.20 -11.18
CA THR A 89 16.73 -13.45 -11.95
C THR A 89 18.15 -13.97 -11.72
N GLN A 90 18.43 -14.70 -10.64
CA GLN A 90 19.79 -15.21 -10.36
C GLN A 90 20.14 -16.50 -11.14
N CYS A 91 19.19 -17.08 -11.88
CA CYS A 91 19.38 -18.35 -12.60
C CYS A 91 19.39 -18.17 -14.14
N TYR A 92 19.60 -16.96 -14.64
CA TYR A 92 19.67 -16.66 -16.08
C TYR A 92 20.99 -15.99 -16.51
N THR A 93 22.01 -16.00 -15.64
CA THR A 93 23.35 -15.47 -15.97
C THR A 93 24.45 -16.48 -15.66
N GLU A 94 24.19 -17.77 -15.95
CA GLU A 94 25.21 -18.83 -16.02
C GLU A 94 25.14 -19.59 -17.35
N HIS A 95 24.86 -18.89 -18.45
CA HIS A 95 25.13 -19.37 -19.82
C HIS A 95 25.78 -18.27 -20.64
#